data_AF-A0AAD2PV64-F1
#
_entry.id   AF-A0AAD2PV64-F1
#
_cell.length_a   1.000
_cell.length_b   1.000
_cell.length_c   1.000
_cell.angle_alpha   90.00
_cell.angle_beta   90.00
_cell.angle_gamma   90.00
#
_symmetry.space_group_name_H-M   'P 1'
#
loop_
_entity.id
_entity.type
_entity.pdbx_description
1 polymer ?
#
loop_
_entity_poly.entity_id
_entity_poly.type
_entity_poly.pdbx_seq_one_letter_code
_entity_poly.pdbx_strand_id
1 'polypeptide(L)'
;MFQRRIPTKSSSVTIFLAPRDRQKGHKNEIKEKDTTQIIVTMIQSIQQIIHMNNHGVSLLGSEDDQKAVSAFTTSLLALQKLLGTGDQSCPLKTSADVDCYVTALPAKESLRHLEGKSYYIYNRPLAISLGNSSDIQLYSACTILNLAMAYHRQAKKTCNNLCTKKAESMYDMIITLLQSRTDPTSMSVRIIAVNNISEIHYESGRFDQAREELQWLSAAIHQGGPNVDFFEQRDLDLLLLNILVLLTPPHAAAAA
;
A
#
# COMPACT_ATOMS: atom_id res chain seq x y z
N MET A 1 4.14 -28.79 -15.97
CA MET A 1 3.52 -27.51 -16.36
C MET A 1 2.24 -27.35 -15.54
N PHE A 2 2.31 -26.74 -14.35
CA PHE A 2 1.16 -26.64 -13.43
C PHE A 2 0.47 -25.29 -13.59
N GLN A 3 -0.67 -25.29 -14.28
CA GLN A 3 -1.54 -24.13 -14.44
C GLN A 3 -2.38 -24.00 -13.16
N ARG A 4 -1.96 -23.15 -12.21
CA ARG A 4 -2.78 -22.82 -11.03
C ARG A 4 -3.92 -21.90 -11.49
N ARG A 5 -5.15 -22.42 -11.48
CA ARG A 5 -6.37 -21.62 -11.66
C ARG A 5 -6.54 -20.70 -10.45
N ILE A 6 -6.55 -19.40 -10.70
CA ILE A 6 -6.98 -18.39 -9.73
C ILE A 6 -8.50 -18.58 -9.54
N PRO A 7 -9.02 -18.78 -8.32
CA PRO A 7 -10.45 -18.92 -8.10
C PRO A 7 -11.15 -17.55 -8.21
N THR A 8 -11.88 -17.33 -9.29
CA THR A 8 -12.81 -16.20 -9.42
C THR A 8 -14.14 -16.54 -8.73
N LYS A 9 -14.16 -16.60 -7.39
CA LYS A 9 -15.43 -16.63 -6.66
C LYS A 9 -16.03 -15.24 -6.65
N SER A 10 -16.98 -15.01 -7.56
CA SER A 10 -17.93 -13.89 -7.48
C SER A 10 -18.72 -14.05 -6.19
N SER A 11 -18.35 -13.28 -5.15
CA SER A 11 -19.06 -13.29 -3.87
C SER A 11 -20.22 -12.32 -3.97
N SER A 12 -21.43 -12.86 -4.08
CA SER A 12 -22.67 -12.08 -4.00
C SER A 12 -22.79 -11.52 -2.57
N VAL A 13 -22.76 -10.20 -2.43
CA VAL A 13 -23.01 -9.55 -1.14
C VAL A 13 -24.51 -9.63 -0.85
N THR A 14 -24.91 -10.55 0.01
CA THR A 14 -26.29 -10.62 0.53
C THR A 14 -26.39 -9.78 1.79
N ILE A 15 -27.00 -8.60 1.69
CA ILE A 15 -27.31 -7.75 2.85
C ILE A 15 -28.57 -8.31 3.51
N PHE A 16 -28.42 -8.98 4.66
CA PHE A 16 -29.55 -9.44 5.48
C PHE A 16 -30.07 -8.29 6.34
N LEU A 17 -31.23 -7.75 5.98
CA LEU A 17 -31.99 -6.83 6.84
C LEU A 17 -32.97 -7.66 7.68
N ALA A 18 -32.80 -7.63 9.01
CA ALA A 18 -33.71 -8.31 9.93
C ALA A 18 -35.13 -7.68 9.86
N PRO A 19 -36.22 -8.47 9.84
CA PRO A 19 -37.57 -7.92 9.78
C PRO A 19 -37.92 -7.27 11.13
N ARG A 20 -38.16 -5.96 11.14
CA ARG A 20 -38.68 -5.21 12.30
C ARG A 20 -40.18 -5.01 12.17
N ASP A 21 -40.88 -5.26 13.27
CA ASP A 21 -42.33 -5.16 13.41
C ASP A 21 -42.88 -3.80 12.95
N ARG A 22 -43.88 -3.88 12.07
CA ARG A 22 -44.60 -2.75 11.49
C ARG A 22 -45.40 -2.03 12.56
N GLN A 23 -44.97 -0.82 12.94
CA GLN A 23 -45.87 0.31 13.22
C GLN A 23 -45.10 1.65 13.36
N LYS A 24 -44.99 2.39 12.23
CA LYS A 24 -44.71 3.85 12.02
C LYS A 24 -44.09 4.05 10.60
N GLY A 25 -44.87 3.80 9.55
CA GLY A 25 -44.35 3.26 8.27
C GLY A 25 -44.41 4.12 7.01
N HIS A 26 -44.13 5.43 7.02
CA HIS A 26 -43.97 6.17 5.74
C HIS A 26 -42.80 7.16 5.68
N LYS A 27 -42.52 7.94 6.73
CA LYS A 27 -41.33 8.82 6.74
C LYS A 27 -40.00 8.08 6.95
N ASN A 28 -40.03 6.90 7.55
CA ASN A 28 -38.83 6.08 7.77
C ASN A 28 -38.43 5.28 6.51
N GLU A 29 -39.41 4.88 5.69
CA GLU A 29 -39.15 4.05 4.49
C GLU A 29 -38.42 4.83 3.38
N ILE A 30 -38.66 6.15 3.28
CA ILE A 30 -37.97 7.03 2.31
C ILE A 30 -36.48 7.21 2.70
N LYS A 31 -36.18 7.38 3.99
CA LYS A 31 -34.79 7.55 4.47
C LYS A 31 -33.95 6.27 4.36
N GLU A 32 -34.57 5.11 4.45
CA GLU A 32 -33.89 3.80 4.38
C GLU A 32 -33.47 3.45 2.94
N LYS A 33 -34.30 3.78 1.94
CA LYS A 33 -33.99 3.56 0.53
C LYS A 33 -32.81 4.44 0.06
N ASP A 34 -32.76 5.70 0.49
CA ASP A 34 -31.65 6.61 0.17
C ASP A 34 -30.32 6.16 0.79
N THR A 35 -30.35 5.69 2.04
CA THR A 35 -29.15 5.20 2.74
C THR A 35 -28.56 3.95 2.06
N THR A 36 -29.42 3.02 1.64
CA THR A 36 -28.99 1.80 0.94
C THR A 36 -28.35 2.14 -0.41
N GLN A 37 -28.93 3.07 -1.17
CA GLN A 37 -28.39 3.48 -2.46
C GLN A 37 -27.02 4.17 -2.32
N ILE A 38 -26.84 4.99 -1.28
CA ILE A 38 -25.56 5.63 -0.97
C ILE A 38 -24.48 4.59 -0.67
N ILE A 39 -24.80 3.60 0.19
CA ILE A 39 -23.86 2.52 0.54
C ILE A 39 -23.46 1.72 -0.70
N VAL A 40 -24.43 1.32 -1.54
CA VAL A 40 -24.17 0.57 -2.78
C VAL A 40 -23.25 1.37 -3.71
N THR A 41 -23.52 2.66 -3.90
CA THR A 41 -22.72 3.54 -4.77
C THR A 41 -21.29 3.72 -4.23
N MET A 42 -21.14 3.82 -2.90
CA MET A 42 -19.84 3.90 -2.24
C MET A 42 -19.03 2.61 -2.42
N ILE A 43 -19.66 1.44 -2.21
CA ILE A 43 -19.00 0.14 -2.41
C ILE A 43 -18.54 -0.03 -3.85
N GLN A 44 -19.38 0.32 -4.83
CA GLN A 44 -19.02 0.28 -6.26
C GLN A 44 -17.84 1.19 -6.58
N SER A 45 -17.80 2.38 -5.98
CA SER A 45 -16.69 3.33 -6.15
C SER A 45 -15.39 2.76 -5.59
N ILE A 46 -15.43 2.15 -4.39
CA ILE A 46 -14.27 1.48 -3.77
C ILE A 46 -13.79 0.31 -4.64
N GLN A 47 -14.71 -0.51 -5.16
CA GLN A 47 -14.37 -1.61 -6.08
C GLN A 47 -13.65 -1.11 -7.33
N GLN A 48 -14.12 -0.01 -7.91
CA GLN A 48 -13.48 0.60 -9.07
C GLN A 48 -12.06 1.11 -8.74
N ILE A 49 -11.89 1.75 -7.58
CA ILE A 49 -10.58 2.21 -7.09
C ILE A 49 -9.60 1.04 -6.94
N ILE A 50 -10.04 -0.03 -6.27
CA ILE A 50 -9.24 -1.25 -6.09
C ILE A 50 -8.86 -1.87 -7.45
N HIS A 51 -9.82 -1.92 -8.39
CA HIS A 51 -9.56 -2.42 -9.73
C HIS A 51 -8.48 -1.61 -10.45
N MET A 52 -8.52 -0.28 -10.36
CA MET A 52 -7.49 0.60 -10.96
C MET A 52 -6.12 0.40 -10.31
N ASN A 53 -6.04 0.27 -8.98
CA ASN A 53 -4.78 -0.07 -8.30
C ASN A 53 -4.23 -1.40 -8.82
N ASN A 54 -5.05 -2.46 -8.83
CA ASN A 54 -4.60 -3.79 -9.24
C ASN A 54 -4.22 -3.85 -10.72
N HIS A 55 -4.89 -3.06 -11.56
CA HIS A 55 -4.48 -2.88 -12.96
C HIS A 55 -3.09 -2.24 -13.05
N GLY A 56 -2.83 -1.20 -12.27
CA GLY A 56 -1.50 -0.59 -12.15
C GLY A 56 -0.44 -1.58 -11.69
N VAL A 57 -0.76 -2.46 -10.74
CA VAL A 57 0.10 -3.55 -10.26
C VAL A 57 0.47 -4.52 -11.41
N SER A 58 -0.52 -4.93 -12.23
CA SER A 58 -0.27 -5.77 -13.41
C SER A 58 0.59 -5.07 -14.48
N LEU A 59 0.36 -3.77 -14.70
CA LEU A 59 1.16 -2.96 -15.64
C LEU A 59 2.60 -2.81 -15.16
N LEU A 60 2.83 -2.65 -13.85
CA LEU A 60 4.15 -2.66 -13.25
C LEU A 60 4.88 -3.97 -13.53
N GLY A 61 4.22 -5.12 -13.33
CA GLY A 61 4.77 -6.44 -13.63
C GLY A 61 5.08 -6.63 -15.12
N SER A 62 4.36 -5.94 -16.01
CA SER A 62 4.60 -5.92 -17.46
C SER A 62 5.63 -4.88 -17.93
N GLU A 63 6.34 -4.24 -16.98
CA GLU A 63 7.36 -3.20 -17.22
C GLU A 63 6.84 -1.89 -17.87
N ASP A 64 5.52 -1.67 -17.93
CA ASP A 64 4.91 -0.44 -18.44
C ASP A 64 4.74 0.60 -17.32
N ASP A 65 5.86 1.21 -16.92
CA ASP A 65 5.93 2.20 -15.84
C ASP A 65 4.96 3.38 -16.03
N GLN A 66 4.86 3.89 -17.26
CA GLN A 66 4.06 5.07 -17.54
C GLN A 66 2.56 4.80 -17.39
N LYS A 67 2.08 3.67 -17.92
CA LYS A 67 0.66 3.29 -17.73
C LYS A 67 0.37 2.94 -16.29
N ALA A 68 1.30 2.29 -15.59
CA ALA A 68 1.14 2.00 -14.16
C ALA A 68 0.98 3.27 -13.33
N VAL A 69 1.85 4.27 -13.54
CA VAL A 69 1.75 5.60 -12.90
C VAL A 69 0.39 6.24 -13.17
N SER A 70 -0.09 6.19 -14.42
CA SER A 70 -1.40 6.72 -14.80
C SER A 70 -2.54 6.01 -14.06
N ALA A 71 -2.51 4.68 -13.98
CA ALA A 71 -3.51 3.89 -13.29
C ALA A 71 -3.55 4.20 -11.78
N PHE A 72 -2.40 4.25 -11.10
CA PHE A 72 -2.35 4.60 -9.68
C PHE A 72 -2.79 6.05 -9.41
N THR A 73 -2.39 6.99 -10.27
CA THR A 73 -2.82 8.38 -10.15
C THR A 73 -4.34 8.49 -10.29
N THR A 74 -4.93 7.79 -11.26
CA THR A 74 -6.38 7.75 -11.45
C THR A 74 -7.08 7.13 -10.24
N SER A 75 -6.50 6.06 -9.67
CA SER A 75 -6.97 5.43 -8.43
C SER A 75 -7.00 6.42 -7.25
N LEU A 76 -5.93 7.19 -7.04
CA LEU A 76 -5.86 8.19 -5.96
C LEU A 76 -6.81 9.36 -6.18
N LEU A 77 -6.96 9.85 -7.41
CA LEU A 77 -7.92 10.92 -7.72
C LEU A 77 -9.37 10.47 -7.47
N ALA A 78 -9.71 9.24 -7.83
CA ALA A 78 -11.02 8.66 -7.53
C ALA A 78 -11.25 8.52 -6.02
N LEU A 79 -10.22 8.12 -5.26
CA LEU A 79 -10.29 8.03 -3.80
C LEU A 79 -10.45 9.41 -3.14
N GLN A 80 -9.71 10.41 -3.62
CA GLN A 80 -9.85 11.80 -3.17
C GLN A 80 -11.26 12.34 -3.46
N LYS A 81 -11.81 12.05 -4.65
CA LYS A 81 -13.18 12.43 -4.99
C LYS A 81 -14.19 11.76 -4.05
N LEU A 82 -14.03 10.47 -3.76
CA LEU A 82 -14.89 9.73 -2.84
C LEU A 82 -14.88 10.35 -1.43
N LEU A 83 -13.70 10.75 -0.94
CA LEU A 83 -13.53 11.42 0.34
C LEU A 83 -14.09 12.85 0.35
N GLY A 84 -13.92 13.60 -0.75
CA GLY A 84 -14.38 14.98 -0.87
C GLY A 84 -15.90 15.12 -1.05
N THR A 85 -16.59 14.06 -1.49
CA THR A 85 -18.06 14.05 -1.61
C THR A 85 -18.80 13.79 -0.30
N GLY A 86 -18.08 13.46 0.78
CA GLY A 86 -18.68 13.20 2.08
C GLY A 86 -18.95 14.47 2.87
N ASP A 87 -20.23 14.87 2.97
CA ASP A 87 -20.69 15.62 4.13
C ASP A 87 -20.27 14.83 5.39
N GLN A 88 -19.63 15.45 6.38
CA GLN A 88 -18.97 14.81 7.53
C GLN A 88 -19.87 13.94 8.44
N SER A 89 -21.12 13.68 8.04
CA SER A 89 -22.13 12.97 8.81
C SER A 89 -22.26 11.47 8.53
N CYS A 90 -21.52 10.89 7.59
CA CYS A 90 -21.66 9.47 7.26
C CYS A 90 -20.99 8.58 8.33
N PRO A 91 -21.74 7.88 9.21
CA PRO A 91 -21.15 7.11 10.29
C PRO A 91 -20.89 5.70 9.77
N LEU A 92 -19.85 5.50 8.95
CA LEU A 92 -19.29 4.17 8.71
C LEU A 92 -18.50 3.75 9.95
N LYS A 93 -19.22 3.47 11.05
CA LYS A 93 -18.70 2.66 12.16
C LYS A 93 -19.38 1.30 12.10
N THR A 94 -19.04 0.50 11.08
CA THR A 94 -19.45 -0.90 11.01
C THR A 94 -18.52 -1.73 11.89
N SER A 95 -19.06 -2.19 13.03
CA SER A 95 -18.36 -2.94 14.08
C SER A 95 -18.19 -4.43 13.78
N ALA A 96 -17.88 -4.79 12.54
CA ALA A 96 -17.56 -6.17 12.19
C ALA A 96 -16.06 -6.27 11.94
N ASP A 97 -15.34 -6.86 12.90
CA ASP A 97 -13.92 -7.25 12.76
C ASP A 97 -13.80 -8.25 11.60
N VAL A 98 -13.46 -7.73 10.42
CA VAL A 98 -13.05 -8.53 9.26
C VAL A 98 -12.00 -7.72 8.49
N ASP A 99 -10.84 -8.35 8.32
CA ASP A 99 -9.62 -7.73 7.83
C ASP A 99 -9.66 -7.38 6.33
N CYS A 100 -8.95 -6.31 5.99
CA CYS A 100 -8.55 -6.00 4.63
C CYS A 100 -7.41 -6.93 4.22
N TYR A 101 -7.52 -7.58 3.06
CA TYR A 101 -6.46 -8.43 2.51
C TYR A 101 -5.63 -7.63 1.52
N VAL A 102 -4.46 -7.21 1.96
CA VAL A 102 -3.39 -6.71 1.11
C VAL A 102 -2.45 -7.87 0.85
N THR A 103 -2.10 -8.10 -0.41
CA THR A 103 -1.22 -9.20 -0.81
C THR A 103 -0.10 -8.65 -1.68
N ALA A 104 1.13 -8.86 -1.26
CA ALA A 104 2.29 -8.61 -2.13
C ALA A 104 2.29 -9.60 -3.30
N LEU A 105 2.62 -9.12 -4.51
CA LEU A 105 2.85 -10.05 -5.62
C LEU A 105 3.97 -11.03 -5.28
N PRO A 106 3.91 -12.29 -5.78
CA PRO A 106 4.96 -13.28 -5.55
C PRO A 106 6.35 -12.78 -5.98
N ALA A 107 7.43 -13.24 -5.34
CA ALA A 107 8.80 -12.83 -5.65
C ALA A 107 9.22 -13.00 -7.14
N LYS A 108 8.57 -13.90 -7.89
CA LYS A 108 8.80 -14.08 -9.34
C LYS A 108 8.34 -12.88 -10.19
N GLU A 109 7.50 -12.03 -9.63
CA GLU A 109 6.97 -10.81 -10.23
C GLU A 109 7.66 -9.55 -9.65
N SER A 110 8.81 -9.75 -9.01
CA SER A 110 9.77 -8.71 -8.59
C SER A 110 10.07 -7.75 -9.74
N LEU A 111 9.99 -6.44 -9.46
CA LEU A 111 10.25 -5.42 -10.46
C LEU A 111 11.73 -5.38 -10.81
N ARG A 112 12.06 -5.84 -12.02
CA ARG A 112 13.39 -5.73 -12.61
C ARG A 112 13.85 -4.27 -12.58
N HIS A 113 15.15 -4.05 -12.37
CA HIS A 113 15.81 -2.74 -12.18
C HIS A 113 15.66 -2.07 -10.80
N LEU A 114 14.97 -2.70 -9.84
CA LEU A 114 15.11 -2.37 -8.41
C LEU A 114 16.02 -3.38 -7.68
N GLU A 115 16.59 -4.34 -8.41
CA GLU A 115 17.62 -5.26 -7.90
C GLU A 115 18.96 -4.51 -7.86
N GLY A 116 19.24 -3.86 -6.72
CA GLY A 116 20.53 -3.23 -6.46
C GLY A 116 21.64 -4.28 -6.32
N LYS A 117 22.87 -3.92 -6.71
CA LYS A 117 24.06 -4.78 -6.47
C LYS A 117 24.53 -4.74 -5.02
N SER A 118 24.17 -3.68 -4.28
CA SER A 118 24.73 -3.39 -2.95
C SER A 118 23.67 -3.25 -1.85
N TYR A 119 22.40 -3.13 -2.21
CA TYR A 119 21.29 -2.92 -1.29
C TYR A 119 19.98 -3.42 -1.93
N TYR A 120 19.04 -3.78 -1.08
CA TYR A 120 17.73 -4.30 -1.42
C TYR A 120 16.68 -3.20 -1.47
N ILE A 121 16.07 -2.98 -2.62
CA ILE A 121 14.87 -2.15 -2.70
C ILE A 121 13.69 -3.11 -2.75
N TYR A 122 12.77 -2.99 -1.79
CA TYR A 122 11.57 -3.78 -1.81
C TYR A 122 10.75 -3.40 -3.05
N ASN A 123 10.45 -4.41 -3.87
CA ASN A 123 10.00 -4.20 -5.24
C ASN A 123 8.86 -5.15 -5.63
N ARG A 124 8.05 -5.59 -4.67
CA ARG A 124 6.86 -6.41 -4.91
C ARG A 124 5.61 -5.55 -4.73
N PRO A 125 4.94 -5.12 -5.82
CA PRO A 125 3.77 -4.27 -5.69
C PRO A 125 2.62 -4.97 -4.97
N LEU A 126 1.75 -4.17 -4.35
CA LEU A 126 0.69 -4.63 -3.47
C LEU A 126 -0.65 -4.65 -4.19
N ALA A 127 -1.20 -5.85 -4.36
CA ALA A 127 -2.58 -6.04 -4.78
C ALA A 127 -3.52 -5.89 -3.57
N ILE A 128 -4.66 -5.26 -3.80
CA ILE A 128 -5.68 -5.01 -2.78
C ILE A 128 -6.91 -5.85 -3.14
N SER A 129 -7.47 -6.56 -2.18
CA SER A 129 -8.77 -7.22 -2.34
C SER A 129 -9.82 -6.55 -1.47
N LEU A 130 -11.05 -6.43 -1.98
CA LEU A 130 -12.14 -5.86 -1.21
C LEU A 130 -12.49 -6.81 -0.06
N GLY A 131 -12.22 -6.37 1.17
CA GLY A 131 -12.77 -6.95 2.39
C GLY A 131 -14.07 -6.27 2.80
N ASN A 132 -14.63 -6.69 3.94
CA ASN A 132 -15.83 -6.05 4.50
C ASN A 132 -15.52 -4.74 5.24
N SER A 133 -14.24 -4.41 5.46
CA SER A 133 -13.77 -3.15 6.03
C SER A 133 -13.23 -2.21 4.95
N SER A 134 -13.72 -0.97 4.97
CA SER A 134 -13.30 0.12 4.09
C SER A 134 -12.20 0.93 4.77
N ASP A 135 -11.02 0.34 4.98
CA ASP A 135 -9.88 1.08 5.51
C ASP A 135 -9.24 1.94 4.41
N ILE A 136 -9.84 3.11 4.20
CA ILE A 136 -9.43 4.05 3.16
C ILE A 136 -7.99 4.53 3.38
N GLN A 137 -7.52 4.65 4.64
CA GLN A 137 -6.15 5.07 4.91
C GLN A 137 -5.14 4.01 4.46
N LEU A 138 -5.39 2.74 4.80
CA LEU A 138 -4.52 1.64 4.36
C LEU A 138 -4.55 1.50 2.83
N TYR A 139 -5.73 1.63 2.20
CA TYR A 139 -5.83 1.63 0.74
C TYR A 139 -5.06 2.76 0.09
N SER A 140 -5.19 3.98 0.64
CA SER A 140 -4.42 5.15 0.19
C SER A 140 -2.93 4.86 0.27
N ALA A 141 -2.46 4.36 1.42
CA ALA A 141 -1.06 4.05 1.64
C ALA A 141 -0.53 3.00 0.66
N CYS A 142 -1.28 1.92 0.42
CA CYS A 142 -0.89 0.87 -0.54
C CYS A 142 -0.80 1.41 -1.97
N THR A 143 -1.77 2.23 -2.40
CA THR A 143 -1.74 2.84 -3.74
C THR A 143 -0.61 3.85 -3.88
N ILE A 144 -0.36 4.67 -2.85
CA ILE A 144 0.78 5.60 -2.82
C ILE A 144 2.09 4.81 -2.87
N LEU A 145 2.19 3.68 -2.16
CA LEU A 145 3.40 2.84 -2.16
C LEU A 145 3.69 2.29 -3.56
N ASN A 146 2.68 1.76 -4.23
CA ASN A 146 2.80 1.26 -5.59
C ASN A 146 3.23 2.36 -6.58
N LEU A 147 2.68 3.58 -6.41
CA LEU A 147 3.07 4.74 -7.20
C LEU A 147 4.51 5.18 -6.90
N ALA A 148 4.93 5.16 -5.63
CA ALA A 148 6.29 5.45 -5.20
C ALA A 148 7.29 4.45 -5.82
N MET A 149 6.96 3.16 -5.81
CA MET A 149 7.77 2.11 -6.46
C MET A 149 7.88 2.31 -7.97
N ALA A 150 6.79 2.71 -8.63
CA ALA A 150 6.80 3.03 -10.07
C ALA A 150 7.78 4.18 -10.38
N TYR A 151 7.70 5.27 -9.62
CA TYR A 151 8.63 6.39 -9.77
C TYR A 151 10.06 6.01 -9.40
N HIS A 152 10.25 5.22 -8.34
CA HIS A 152 11.58 4.77 -7.92
C HIS A 152 12.23 3.91 -9.03
N ARG A 153 11.49 2.96 -9.60
CA ARG A 153 11.95 2.16 -10.74
C ARG A 153 12.29 3.02 -11.96
N GLN A 154 11.44 4.00 -12.29
CA GLN A 154 11.71 4.92 -13.38
C GLN A 154 12.98 5.75 -13.12
N ALA A 155 13.19 6.21 -11.89
CA ALA A 155 14.38 6.95 -11.48
C ALA A 155 15.65 6.10 -11.70
N LYS A 156 15.65 4.84 -11.27
CA LYS A 156 16.78 3.92 -11.49
C LYS A 156 17.04 3.63 -12.97
N LYS A 157 15.99 3.45 -13.77
CA LYS A 157 16.12 3.20 -15.22
C LYS A 157 16.66 4.40 -16.01
N THR A 158 16.27 5.61 -15.62
CA THR A 158 16.52 6.83 -16.42
C THR A 158 17.49 7.81 -15.79
N CYS A 159 18.00 7.52 -14.59
CA CYS A 159 18.78 8.45 -13.76
C CYS A 159 18.07 9.80 -13.56
N ASN A 160 16.73 9.78 -13.44
CA ASN A 160 15.92 10.99 -13.37
C ASN A 160 15.66 11.42 -11.92
N ASN A 161 16.36 12.48 -11.50
CA ASN A 161 16.25 13.07 -10.16
C ASN A 161 14.82 13.55 -9.80
N LEU A 162 14.00 13.93 -10.78
CA LEU A 162 12.61 14.31 -10.51
C LEU A 162 11.78 13.10 -10.06
N CYS A 163 12.03 11.93 -10.67
CA CYS A 163 11.36 10.69 -10.26
C CYS A 163 11.83 10.25 -8.87
N THR A 164 13.12 10.42 -8.54
CA THR A 164 13.64 10.17 -7.18
C THR A 164 12.91 11.02 -6.14
N LYS A 165 12.81 12.34 -6.36
CA LYS A 165 12.11 13.25 -5.43
C LYS A 165 10.63 12.91 -5.26
N LYS A 166 9.96 12.47 -6.32
CA LYS A 166 8.56 12.01 -6.23
C LYS A 166 8.43 10.75 -5.40
N ALA A 167 9.30 9.77 -5.62
CA ALA A 167 9.32 8.54 -4.82
C ALA A 167 9.58 8.85 -3.33
N GLU A 168 10.59 9.67 -3.04
CA GLU A 168 10.93 10.14 -1.69
C GLU A 168 9.72 10.78 -0.99
N SER A 169 9.08 11.77 -1.62
CA SER A 169 7.91 12.45 -1.06
C SER A 169 6.73 11.50 -0.80
N MET A 170 6.56 10.47 -1.63
CA MET A 170 5.49 9.49 -1.46
C MET A 170 5.78 8.50 -0.33
N TYR A 171 7.03 8.05 -0.18
CA TYR A 171 7.41 7.22 0.96
C TYR A 171 7.23 7.96 2.28
N ASP A 172 7.65 9.22 2.35
CA ASP A 172 7.45 10.09 3.52
C ASP A 172 5.95 10.27 3.86
N MET A 173 5.12 10.48 2.83
CA MET A 173 3.66 10.57 3.00
C MET A 173 3.07 9.29 3.61
N ILE A 174 3.55 8.10 3.21
CA ILE A 174 3.09 6.83 3.78
C ILE A 174 3.50 6.71 5.25
N ILE A 175 4.74 7.07 5.57
CA ILE A 175 5.26 7.02 6.94
C ILE A 175 4.42 7.91 7.86
N THR A 176 4.10 9.11 7.41
CA THR A 176 3.24 10.06 8.13
C THR A 176 1.80 9.53 8.25
N LEU A 177 1.22 9.05 7.16
CA LEU A 177 -0.16 8.55 7.11
C LEU A 177 -0.39 7.36 8.06
N LEU A 178 0.62 6.51 8.23
CA LEU A 178 0.56 5.29 9.05
C LEU A 178 1.27 5.44 10.40
N GLN A 179 1.68 6.65 10.81
CA GLN A 179 2.51 6.84 12.00
C GLN A 179 1.85 6.36 13.30
N SER A 180 0.54 6.59 13.43
CA SER A 180 -0.27 6.23 14.61
C SER A 180 -0.87 4.81 14.53
N ARG A 181 -0.62 4.09 13.43
CA ARG A 181 -1.23 2.79 13.19
C ARG A 181 -0.31 1.67 13.65
N THR A 182 -0.88 0.72 14.39
CA THR A 182 -0.16 -0.41 14.97
C THR A 182 -0.63 -1.75 14.42
N ASP A 183 -1.62 -1.77 13.51
CA ASP A 183 -2.04 -3.01 12.89
C ASP A 183 -0.93 -3.62 12.01
N PRO A 184 -0.78 -4.96 11.97
CA PRO A 184 0.34 -5.62 11.31
C PRO A 184 0.50 -5.26 9.82
N THR A 185 -0.62 -5.07 9.12
CA THR A 185 -0.61 -4.74 7.68
C THR A 185 -0.12 -3.32 7.44
N SER A 186 -0.61 -2.34 8.20
CA SER A 186 -0.11 -0.96 8.15
C SER A 186 1.36 -0.86 8.54
N MET A 187 1.78 -1.62 9.57
CA MET A 187 3.19 -1.71 9.95
C MET A 187 4.04 -2.26 8.81
N SER A 188 3.57 -3.30 8.11
CA SER A 188 4.26 -3.90 6.96
C SER A 188 4.43 -2.91 5.80
N VAL A 189 3.38 -2.15 5.46
CA VAL A 189 3.44 -1.09 4.45
C VAL A 189 4.43 0.01 4.84
N ARG A 190 4.44 0.40 6.12
CA ARG A 190 5.38 1.40 6.64
C ARG A 190 6.83 0.91 6.63
N ILE A 191 7.09 -0.34 7.02
CA ILE A 191 8.41 -1.00 6.93
C ILE A 191 8.96 -0.92 5.51
N ILE A 192 8.14 -1.19 4.49
CA ILE A 192 8.55 -1.10 3.09
C ILE A 192 8.92 0.33 2.71
N ALA A 193 8.07 1.30 3.07
CA ALA A 193 8.33 2.71 2.78
C ALA A 193 9.64 3.19 3.42
N VAL A 194 9.87 2.84 4.70
CA VAL A 194 11.10 3.19 5.42
C VAL A 194 12.33 2.54 4.81
N ASN A 195 12.26 1.26 4.44
CA ASN A 195 13.38 0.60 3.76
C ASN A 195 13.75 1.34 2.46
N ASN A 196 12.75 1.64 1.62
CA ASN A 196 12.99 2.21 0.31
C ASN A 196 13.43 3.69 0.38
N ILE A 197 12.93 4.49 1.33
CA ILE A 197 13.37 5.88 1.49
C ILE A 197 14.77 5.96 2.11
N SER A 198 15.13 5.05 3.02
CA SER A 198 16.49 5.00 3.60
C SER A 198 17.57 4.79 2.55
N GLU A 199 17.26 4.01 1.51
CA GLU A 199 18.13 3.81 0.36
C GLU A 199 18.29 5.10 -0.46
N ILE A 200 17.20 5.82 -0.74
CA ILE A 200 17.26 7.12 -1.43
C ILE A 200 18.08 8.13 -0.62
N HIS A 201 17.89 8.18 0.69
CA HIS A 201 18.65 9.05 1.57
C HIS A 201 20.13 8.70 1.57
N TYR A 202 20.46 7.41 1.66
CA TYR A 202 21.83 6.93 1.62
C TYR A 202 22.53 7.28 0.29
N GLU A 203 21.90 7.00 -0.86
CA GLU A 203 22.45 7.35 -2.18
C GLU A 203 22.63 8.86 -2.37
N SER A 204 21.77 9.66 -1.73
CA SER A 204 21.84 11.12 -1.78
C SER A 204 22.87 11.72 -0.80
N GLY A 205 23.61 10.89 -0.07
CA GLY A 205 24.57 11.34 0.95
C GLY A 205 23.94 11.82 2.27
N ARG A 206 22.63 11.62 2.45
CA ARG A 206 21.87 11.98 3.67
C ARG A 206 21.93 10.84 4.69
N PHE A 207 23.16 10.50 5.11
CA PHE A 207 23.44 9.31 5.91
C PHE A 207 22.79 9.33 7.30
N ASP A 208 22.64 10.49 7.93
CA ASP A 208 22.01 10.60 9.24
C ASP A 208 20.52 10.23 9.19
N GLN A 209 19.80 10.70 8.16
CA GLN A 209 18.39 10.36 7.95
C GLN A 209 18.24 8.86 7.63
N ALA A 210 19.06 8.34 6.72
CA ALA A 210 19.07 6.91 6.41
C ALA A 210 19.33 6.06 7.67
N ARG A 211 20.25 6.49 8.54
CA ARG A 211 20.55 5.78 9.79
C ARG A 211 19.36 5.77 10.75
N GLU A 212 18.71 6.91 10.97
CA GLU A 212 17.53 7.00 11.83
C GLU A 212 16.41 6.07 11.34
N GLU A 213 16.16 6.07 10.03
CA GLU A 213 15.18 5.21 9.37
C GLU A 213 15.51 3.73 9.52
N LEU A 214 16.77 3.33 9.35
CA LEU A 214 17.21 1.95 9.53
C LEU A 214 17.18 1.49 11.00
N GLN A 215 17.46 2.38 11.95
CA GLN A 215 17.30 2.10 13.38
C GLN A 215 15.82 1.87 13.72
N TRP A 216 14.93 2.70 13.20
CA TRP A 216 13.49 2.49 13.33
C TRP A 216 13.06 1.17 12.68
N LEU A 217 13.54 0.87 11.47
CA LEU A 217 13.24 -0.37 10.75
C LEU A 217 13.66 -1.60 11.55
N SER A 218 14.86 -1.57 12.12
CA SER A 218 15.35 -2.62 13.02
C SER A 218 14.43 -2.80 14.22
N ALA A 219 14.08 -1.72 14.93
CA ALA A 219 13.19 -1.80 16.08
C ALA A 219 11.79 -2.35 15.70
N ALA A 220 11.24 -1.91 14.56
CA ALA A 220 9.94 -2.36 14.08
C ALA A 220 9.91 -3.87 13.77
N ILE A 221 10.97 -4.39 13.11
CA ILE A 221 11.10 -5.82 12.81
C ILE A 221 11.21 -6.64 14.11
N HIS A 222 11.91 -6.15 15.13
CA HIS A 222 12.10 -6.87 16.39
C HIS A 222 10.89 -6.81 17.34
N GLN A 223 10.17 -5.70 17.42
CA GLN A 223 9.15 -5.45 18.47
C GLN A 223 7.75 -5.93 18.12
N GLY A 224 7.37 -5.85 16.84
CA GLY A 224 6.01 -6.21 16.40
C GLY A 224 5.99 -7.35 15.40
N GLY A 225 7.13 -7.61 14.75
CA GLY A 225 7.20 -8.44 13.56
C GLY A 225 6.37 -7.85 12.42
N PRO A 226 6.86 -7.80 11.18
CA PRO A 226 5.94 -7.61 10.07
C PRO A 226 4.93 -8.77 10.02
N ASN A 227 3.78 -8.55 9.40
CA ASN A 227 2.84 -9.64 9.17
C ASN A 227 3.54 -10.74 8.36
N VAL A 228 3.67 -11.94 8.92
CA VAL A 228 4.36 -13.09 8.31
C VAL A 228 3.70 -13.52 7.00
N ASP A 229 2.43 -13.19 6.79
CA ASP A 229 1.73 -13.42 5.52
C ASP A 229 2.10 -12.39 4.44
N PHE A 230 2.71 -11.27 4.85
CA PHE A 230 3.02 -10.14 3.96
C PHE A 230 4.41 -10.25 3.35
N PHE A 231 5.40 -10.72 4.12
CA PHE A 231 6.78 -10.88 3.67
C PHE A 231 7.13 -12.35 3.52
N GLU A 232 7.81 -12.69 2.43
CA GLU A 232 8.53 -13.96 2.40
C GLU A 232 9.76 -13.85 3.32
N GLN A 233 10.24 -14.97 3.86
CA GLN A 233 11.47 -15.00 4.67
C GLN A 233 12.63 -14.27 3.97
N ARG A 234 12.72 -14.44 2.65
CA ARG A 234 13.71 -13.78 1.81
C ARG A 234 13.63 -12.25 1.88
N ASP A 235 12.44 -11.67 1.93
CA ASP A 235 12.30 -10.22 2.03
C ASP A 235 12.83 -9.74 3.39
N LEU A 236 12.51 -10.46 4.47
CA LEU A 236 13.02 -10.13 5.80
C LEU A 236 14.54 -10.20 5.87
N ASP A 237 15.13 -11.26 5.32
CA ASP A 237 16.58 -11.41 5.26
C ASP A 237 17.24 -10.24 4.50
N LEU A 238 16.62 -9.79 3.41
CA LEU A 238 17.12 -8.68 2.60
C LEU A 238 16.90 -7.30 3.26
N LEU A 239 15.81 -7.10 3.98
CA LEU A 239 15.58 -5.92 4.82
C LEU A 239 16.63 -5.84 5.94
N LEU A 240 16.92 -6.96 6.59
CA LEU A 240 17.97 -7.04 7.62
C LEU A 240 19.36 -6.80 7.02
N LEU A 241 19.62 -7.31 5.81
CA LEU A 241 20.88 -7.04 5.11
C LEU A 241 21.07 -5.54 4.85
N ASN A 242 20.01 -4.82 4.46
CA ASN A 242 20.10 -3.36 4.30
C ASN A 242 20.47 -2.65 5.59
N ILE A 243 19.89 -3.05 6.72
CA ILE A 243 20.24 -2.50 8.03
C ILE A 243 21.74 -2.69 8.28
N LEU A 244 22.28 -3.87 8.02
CA LEU A 244 23.71 -4.14 8.23
C LEU A 244 24.63 -3.34 7.29
N VAL A 245 24.28 -3.26 6.01
CA VAL A 245 25.11 -2.62 4.99
C VAL A 245 25.06 -1.10 5.09
N LEU A 246 23.86 -0.52 5.21
CA LEU A 246 23.66 0.92 5.12
C LEU A 246 23.90 1.67 6.45
N LEU A 247 23.93 0.97 7.59
CA LEU A 247 24.36 1.57 8.87
C LEU A 247 25.85 1.93 8.90
N THR A 248 26.66 1.32 8.03
CA THR A 248 28.10 1.58 7.97
C THR A 248 28.38 2.67 6.93
N PRO A 249 28.72 3.91 7.33
CA PRO A 249 29.01 4.96 6.36
C PRO A 249 30.23 4.60 5.52
N PRO A 250 30.29 5.01 4.24
CA PRO A 250 31.35 4.64 3.30
C PRO A 250 32.75 5.18 3.64
N HIS A 251 32.92 5.86 4.77
CA HIS A 251 34.16 6.51 5.20
C HIS A 251 34.84 5.87 6.42
N ALA A 252 34.36 4.72 6.92
CA ALA A 252 35.09 3.98 7.96
C ALA A 252 36.31 3.20 7.42
N ALA A 253 36.51 3.15 6.10
CA ALA A 253 37.71 2.60 5.48
C ALA A 253 38.51 3.73 4.80
N ALA A 254 39.76 3.91 5.24
CA ALA A 254 40.81 4.80 4.71
C ALA A 254 40.98 6.19 5.37
N ALA A 255 41.17 6.20 6.68
CA ALA A 255 42.25 6.97 7.30
C ALA A 255 43.07 5.99 8.18
N ALA A 256 43.87 5.14 7.55
CA ALA A 256 44.83 4.24 8.17
C ALA A 256 46.09 4.18 7.30
#